data_AF-A0A4Q3Z4G4-F1
#
_entry.id   AF-A0A4Q3Z4G4-F1
#
_cell.length_a   1.000
_cell.length_b   1.000
_cell.length_c   1.000
_cell.angle_alpha   90.00
_cell.angle_beta   90.00
_cell.angle_gamma   90.00
#
_symmetry.space_group_name_H-M   'P 1'
#
loop_
_entity.id
_entity.type
_entity.pdbx_description
1 polymer ?
#
loop_
_entity_poly.entity_id
_entity_poly.type
_entity_poly.pdbx_seq_one_letter_code
_entity_poly.pdbx_strand_id
1 'polypeptide(L)'
;MRYFFLSTLLAALAILHQRDVLAEEVASFDCAKASTAVEQTICEDAYSMLMDREIARQFDALQSTHPGIVAEQLNWLKQRNRCQDDRICLWTALADRWVALGRQIEENLGIPKLSGVYDYVVRPEEIAGDLTLAAGPGGDYGFFISTVTLTHGHLCEVMGANASRAEAGEVFWRIPETGRALTLTPGDDGVVTLAIEYDDERSFCGARAYLYGPYRLTADGGN
;
A
#
# COMPACT_ATOMS: atom_id res chain seq x y z
N MET A 1 -13.80 12.98 68.32
CA MET A 1 -13.85 11.95 67.26
C MET A 1 -13.02 12.44 66.08
N ARG A 2 -12.03 11.63 65.67
CA ARG A 2 -11.21 11.82 64.47
C ARG A 2 -11.98 11.31 63.26
N TYR A 3 -12.01 12.05 62.15
CA TYR A 3 -11.97 11.55 60.76
C TYR A 3 -11.49 12.75 59.90
N PHE A 4 -10.19 12.87 59.64
CA PHE A 4 -9.46 12.38 58.44
C PHE A 4 -9.92 12.99 57.11
N PHE A 5 -8.99 13.76 56.54
CA PHE A 5 -8.88 14.32 55.20
C PHE A 5 -9.33 13.36 54.08
N LEU A 6 -9.80 13.89 52.95
CA LEU A 6 -9.23 13.52 51.65
C LEU A 6 -9.48 14.62 50.60
N SER A 7 -8.37 15.14 50.08
CA SER A 7 -8.27 16.12 49.01
C SER A 7 -8.46 15.41 47.67
N THR A 8 -9.47 15.80 46.88
CA THR A 8 -9.66 15.26 45.53
C THR A 8 -8.83 16.08 44.53
N LEU A 9 -7.70 15.51 44.12
CA LEU A 9 -6.94 15.93 42.93
C LEU A 9 -7.80 15.74 41.68
N LEU A 10 -8.11 16.85 40.98
CA LEU A 10 -8.60 16.83 39.60
C LEU A 10 -7.42 16.49 38.68
N ALA A 11 -7.30 15.21 38.31
CA ALA A 11 -6.45 14.80 37.19
C ALA A 11 -7.13 15.26 35.89
N ALA A 12 -6.60 16.32 35.28
CA ALA A 12 -6.96 16.72 33.92
C ALA A 12 -6.51 15.62 32.96
N LEU A 13 -7.46 14.81 32.47
CA LEU A 13 -7.24 13.88 31.38
C LEU A 13 -6.89 14.69 30.13
N ALA A 14 -5.61 14.75 29.78
CA ALA A 14 -5.20 15.15 28.44
C ALA A 14 -5.67 14.05 27.49
N ILE A 15 -6.79 14.27 26.81
CA ILE A 15 -7.21 13.43 25.70
C ILE A 15 -6.21 13.71 24.57
N LEU A 16 -5.12 12.93 24.54
CA LEU A 16 -4.31 12.75 23.34
C LEU A 16 -5.27 12.25 22.25
N HIS A 17 -5.78 13.18 21.44
CA HIS A 17 -6.42 12.82 20.17
C HIS A 17 -5.31 12.20 19.34
N GLN A 18 -5.26 10.86 19.34
CA GLN A 18 -4.57 10.12 18.30
C GLN A 18 -5.20 10.62 17.00
N ARG A 19 -4.43 11.40 16.24
CA ARG A 19 -4.80 11.68 14.87
C ARG A 19 -4.67 10.36 14.16
N ASP A 20 -5.81 9.74 13.88
CA ASP A 20 -5.88 8.62 12.95
C ASP A 20 -5.34 9.14 11.62
N VAL A 21 -4.09 8.77 11.31
CA VAL A 21 -3.47 9.05 10.03
C VAL A 21 -4.12 8.08 9.05
N LEU A 22 -5.29 8.46 8.53
CA LEU A 22 -5.60 8.04 7.17
C LEU A 22 -4.43 8.52 6.31
N ALA A 23 -3.96 7.65 5.42
CA ALA A 23 -3.10 8.07 4.34
C ALA A 23 -3.81 9.27 3.69
N GLU A 24 -3.34 10.49 3.95
CA GLU A 24 -3.89 11.69 3.34
C GLU A 24 -3.86 11.39 1.84
N GLU A 25 -5.02 11.37 1.18
CA GLU A 25 -5.14 11.20 -0.29
C GLU A 25 -4.52 12.45 -0.91
N VAL A 26 -3.20 12.49 -0.89
CA VAL A 26 -2.36 13.60 -1.26
C VAL A 26 -1.18 12.98 -1.96
N ALA A 27 -0.99 13.40 -3.22
CA ALA A 27 0.19 13.07 -3.99
C ALA A 27 1.44 13.65 -3.31
N SER A 28 2.64 13.41 -3.86
CA SER A 28 3.87 14.04 -3.36
C SER A 28 3.91 15.56 -3.60
N PHE A 29 2.88 16.13 -4.22
CA PHE A 29 2.71 17.54 -4.54
C PHE A 29 1.29 18.03 -4.26
N ASP A 30 1.11 19.35 -4.24
CA ASP A 30 -0.20 20.00 -4.03
C ASP A 30 -1.06 19.88 -5.30
N CYS A 31 -2.11 19.05 -5.24
CA CYS A 31 -3.02 18.85 -6.36
C CYS A 31 -3.73 20.13 -6.84
N ALA A 32 -3.89 21.14 -5.98
CA ALA A 32 -4.43 22.44 -6.41
C ALA A 32 -3.46 23.21 -7.31
N LYS A 33 -2.18 22.80 -7.37
CA LYS A 33 -1.14 23.36 -8.25
C LYS A 33 -0.82 22.47 -9.44
N ALA A 34 -1.54 21.36 -9.65
CA ALA A 34 -1.31 20.46 -10.78
C ALA A 34 -1.45 21.21 -12.11
N SER A 35 -0.42 21.13 -12.93
CA SER A 35 -0.26 21.94 -14.14
C SER A 35 -0.04 21.13 -15.42
N THR A 36 0.34 19.86 -15.28
CA THR A 36 0.53 18.92 -16.38
C THR A 36 -0.59 17.88 -16.43
N ALA A 37 -0.83 17.29 -17.60
CA ALA A 37 -1.80 16.19 -17.75
C ALA A 37 -1.52 15.04 -16.77
N VAL A 38 -0.24 14.68 -16.61
CA VAL A 38 0.21 13.63 -15.68
C VAL A 38 -0.15 13.98 -14.23
N GLU A 39 0.16 15.20 -13.79
CA GLU A 39 -0.15 15.64 -12.42
C GLU A 39 -1.66 15.65 -12.16
N GLN A 40 -2.45 16.10 -13.14
CA GLN A 40 -3.91 16.10 -13.04
C GLN A 40 -4.45 14.67 -12.95
N THR A 41 -3.96 13.76 -13.80
CA THR A 41 -4.34 12.35 -13.78
C THR A 41 -3.97 11.66 -12.46
N ILE A 42 -2.79 11.97 -11.90
CA ILE A 42 -2.41 11.49 -10.55
C ILE A 42 -3.45 11.98 -9.53
N CYS A 43 -3.79 13.27 -9.54
CA CYS A 43 -4.68 13.87 -8.56
C CYS A 43 -6.17 13.46 -8.70
N GLU A 44 -6.57 12.89 -9.82
CA GLU A 44 -7.92 12.37 -10.06
C GLU A 44 -8.11 10.92 -9.59
N ASP A 45 -7.04 10.29 -9.11
CA ASP A 45 -7.00 8.86 -8.83
C ASP A 45 -6.24 8.56 -7.54
N ALA A 46 -6.98 8.18 -6.49
CA ALA A 46 -6.43 7.98 -5.15
C ALA A 46 -5.28 6.95 -5.10
N TYR A 47 -5.28 5.94 -6.00
CA TYR A 47 -4.21 4.95 -6.10
C TYR A 47 -2.93 5.56 -6.64
N SER A 48 -3.03 6.37 -7.69
CA SER A 48 -1.92 7.13 -8.24
C SER A 48 -1.36 8.11 -7.21
N MET A 49 -2.21 8.77 -6.43
CA MET A 49 -1.79 9.66 -5.35
C MET A 49 -1.00 8.90 -4.27
N LEU A 50 -1.50 7.73 -3.84
CA LEU A 50 -0.83 6.89 -2.87
C LEU A 50 0.55 6.44 -3.39
N MET A 51 0.61 5.87 -4.60
CA MET A 51 1.87 5.43 -5.19
C MET A 51 2.87 6.57 -5.37
N ASP A 52 2.43 7.72 -5.89
CA ASP A 52 3.29 8.89 -6.08
C ASP A 52 3.88 9.39 -4.74
N ARG A 53 3.05 9.44 -3.68
CA ARG A 53 3.50 9.78 -2.32
C ARG A 53 4.52 8.76 -1.77
N GLU A 54 4.24 7.47 -1.91
CA GLU A 54 5.15 6.44 -1.39
C GLU A 54 6.46 6.38 -2.17
N ILE A 55 6.44 6.54 -3.50
CA ILE A 55 7.65 6.67 -4.33
C ILE A 55 8.52 7.84 -3.83
N ALA A 56 7.92 8.98 -3.52
CA ALA A 56 8.65 10.12 -2.98
C ALA A 56 9.31 9.79 -1.63
N ARG A 57 8.57 9.17 -0.70
CA ARG A 57 9.12 8.72 0.59
C ARG A 57 10.28 7.74 0.43
N GLN A 58 10.14 6.76 -0.45
CA GLN A 58 11.18 5.77 -0.72
C GLN A 58 12.41 6.41 -1.36
N PHE A 59 12.21 7.29 -2.35
CA PHE A 59 13.29 8.01 -3.00
C PHE A 59 14.06 8.90 -2.02
N ASP A 60 13.37 9.62 -1.15
CA ASP A 60 13.99 10.47 -0.13
C ASP A 60 14.88 9.68 0.83
N ALA A 61 14.48 8.44 1.16
CA ALA A 61 15.29 7.55 1.99
C ALA A 61 16.54 7.03 1.25
N LEU A 62 16.42 6.76 -0.06
CA LEU A 62 17.48 6.14 -0.87
C LEU A 62 18.48 7.14 -1.46
N GLN A 63 18.07 8.40 -1.70
CA GLN A 63 18.87 9.37 -2.47
C GLN A 63 20.25 9.69 -1.89
N SER A 64 20.44 9.48 -0.59
CA SER A 64 21.72 9.71 0.09
C SER A 64 22.62 8.48 0.17
N THR A 65 22.06 7.29 0.00
CA THR A 65 22.74 6.00 0.23
C THR A 65 22.97 5.19 -1.04
N HIS A 66 22.25 5.49 -2.13
CA HIS A 66 22.28 4.71 -3.37
C HIS A 66 22.89 5.52 -4.51
N PRO A 67 24.17 5.30 -4.86
CA PRO A 67 24.80 5.99 -5.97
C PRO A 67 24.02 5.79 -7.27
N GLY A 68 23.72 6.88 -7.98
CA GLY A 68 23.01 6.83 -9.26
C GLY A 68 21.48 6.93 -9.17
N ILE A 69 20.88 6.70 -7.99
CA ILE A 69 19.41 6.68 -7.84
C ILE A 69 18.73 8.00 -8.24
N VAL A 70 19.42 9.14 -8.05
CA VAL A 70 18.92 10.46 -8.49
C VAL A 70 18.82 10.52 -10.01
N ALA A 71 19.83 10.03 -10.73
CA ALA A 71 19.82 10.00 -12.19
C ALA A 71 18.74 9.04 -12.72
N GLU A 72 18.58 7.88 -12.07
CA GLU A 72 17.51 6.92 -12.37
C GLU A 72 16.12 7.51 -12.14
N GLN A 73 15.90 8.19 -11.02
CA GLN A 73 14.62 8.85 -10.71
C GLN A 73 14.29 9.92 -11.75
N LEU A 74 15.25 10.76 -12.13
CA LEU A 74 15.06 11.76 -13.18
C LEU A 74 14.76 11.14 -14.55
N ASN A 75 15.38 10.00 -14.87
CA ASN A 75 15.08 9.26 -16.09
C ASN A 75 13.68 8.64 -16.06
N TRP A 76 13.31 8.03 -14.93
CA TRP A 76 11.97 7.48 -14.72
C TRP A 76 10.89 8.58 -14.83
N LEU A 77 11.08 9.75 -14.23
CA LEU A 77 10.14 10.88 -14.37
C LEU A 77 9.92 11.28 -15.84
N LYS A 78 10.98 11.29 -16.65
CA LYS A 78 10.86 11.55 -18.10
C LYS A 78 10.08 10.47 -18.83
N GLN A 79 10.22 9.20 -18.42
CA GLN A 79 9.49 8.07 -19.01
C GLN A 79 8.02 8.10 -18.60
N ARG A 80 7.73 8.21 -17.30
CA ARG A 80 6.39 8.40 -16.72
C ARG A 80 5.65 9.53 -17.41
N ASN A 81 6.32 10.67 -17.64
CA ASN A 81 5.67 11.83 -18.24
C ASN A 81 5.25 11.61 -19.71
N ARG A 82 5.71 10.54 -20.38
CA ARG A 82 5.21 10.17 -21.72
C ARG A 82 3.80 9.58 -21.69
N CYS A 83 3.33 9.12 -20.54
CA CYS A 83 1.96 8.62 -20.37
C CYS A 83 0.89 9.70 -20.56
N GLN A 84 1.23 10.99 -20.33
CA GLN A 84 0.25 12.09 -20.38
C GLN A 84 -0.94 11.79 -19.44
N ASP A 85 -2.16 11.72 -19.99
CA ASP A 85 -3.41 11.40 -19.29
C ASP A 85 -3.84 9.92 -19.43
N ASP A 86 -2.99 9.06 -20.00
CA ASP A 86 -3.23 7.62 -20.06
C ASP A 86 -3.08 7.00 -18.66
N ARG A 87 -4.23 6.74 -18.03
CA ARG A 87 -4.34 6.17 -16.68
C ARG A 87 -3.65 4.82 -16.56
N ILE A 88 -3.77 3.94 -17.56
CA ILE A 88 -3.19 2.59 -17.49
C ILE A 88 -1.67 2.69 -17.57
N CYS A 89 -1.15 3.48 -18.53
CA CYS A 89 0.28 3.74 -18.63
C CYS A 89 0.84 4.32 -17.32
N LEU A 90 0.13 5.30 -16.74
CA LEU A 90 0.57 5.98 -15.54
C LEU A 90 0.57 5.06 -14.31
N TRP A 91 -0.48 4.25 -14.16
CA TRP A 91 -0.55 3.22 -13.11
C TRP A 91 0.61 2.25 -13.20
N THR A 92 0.87 1.68 -14.38
CA THR A 92 2.00 0.76 -14.57
C THR A 92 3.32 1.45 -14.22
N ALA A 93 3.55 2.66 -14.72
CA ALA A 93 4.79 3.39 -14.45
C ALA A 93 4.99 3.74 -12.97
N LEU A 94 3.91 4.01 -12.23
CA LEU A 94 3.93 4.25 -10.79
C LEU A 94 4.16 2.95 -10.01
N ALA A 95 3.38 1.91 -10.28
CA ALA A 95 3.49 0.61 -9.61
C ALA A 95 4.90 0.01 -9.77
N ASP A 96 5.43 0.00 -11.00
CA ASP A 96 6.78 -0.51 -11.28
C ASP A 96 7.85 0.22 -10.47
N ARG A 97 7.75 1.55 -10.38
CA ARG A 97 8.73 2.33 -9.61
C ARG A 97 8.58 2.14 -8.12
N TRP A 98 7.34 2.10 -7.63
CA TRP A 98 7.03 1.88 -6.23
C TRP A 98 7.59 0.53 -5.74
N VAL A 99 7.37 -0.52 -6.53
CA VAL A 99 7.93 -1.86 -6.30
C VAL A 99 9.45 -1.85 -6.39
N ALA A 100 10.03 -1.27 -7.44
CA ALA A 100 11.48 -1.27 -7.63
C ALA A 100 12.23 -0.58 -6.47
N LEU A 101 11.74 0.57 -6.00
CA LEU A 101 12.30 1.24 -4.84
C LEU A 101 12.04 0.48 -3.54
N GLY A 102 10.87 -0.16 -3.41
CA GLY A 102 10.54 -1.03 -2.29
C GLY A 102 11.51 -2.20 -2.14
N ARG A 103 11.83 -2.89 -3.24
CA ARG A 103 12.84 -3.96 -3.27
C ARG A 103 14.21 -3.47 -2.83
N GLN A 104 14.60 -2.28 -3.25
CA GLN A 104 15.87 -1.69 -2.83
C GLN A 104 15.90 -1.44 -1.31
N ILE A 105 14.77 -1.00 -0.74
CA ILE A 105 14.63 -0.80 0.71
C ILE A 105 14.69 -2.14 1.45
N GLU A 106 13.99 -3.17 0.97
CA GLU A 106 14.04 -4.51 1.56
C GLU A 106 15.47 -5.04 1.63
N GLU A 107 16.23 -4.88 0.55
CA GLU A 107 17.63 -5.25 0.46
C GLU A 107 18.50 -4.47 1.45
N ASN A 108 18.30 -3.16 1.59
CA ASN A 108 19.07 -2.35 2.53
C ASN A 108 18.79 -2.70 3.99
N LEU A 109 17.53 -3.03 4.30
CA LEU A 109 17.10 -3.37 5.65
C LEU A 109 17.36 -4.85 5.98
N GLY A 110 17.70 -5.69 5.00
CA GLY A 110 17.88 -7.12 5.18
C GLY A 110 16.60 -7.84 5.60
N ILE A 111 15.44 -7.35 5.14
CA ILE A 111 14.13 -7.93 5.43
C ILE A 111 13.67 -8.83 4.25
N PRO A 112 12.69 -9.72 4.45
CA PRO A 112 12.16 -10.56 3.37
C PRO A 112 11.69 -9.75 2.17
N LYS A 113 11.86 -10.33 0.98
CA LYS A 113 11.50 -9.71 -0.30
C LYS A 113 10.03 -9.91 -0.61
N LEU A 114 9.19 -8.91 -0.37
CA LEU A 114 7.74 -8.95 -0.60
C LEU A 114 7.27 -7.87 -1.59
N SER A 115 8.13 -6.94 -1.97
CA SER A 115 7.78 -5.87 -2.89
C SER A 115 7.57 -6.45 -4.29
N GLY A 116 6.36 -6.32 -4.82
CA GLY A 116 5.96 -6.96 -6.06
C GLY A 116 4.53 -6.67 -6.49
N VAL A 117 4.21 -7.07 -7.71
CA VAL A 117 2.84 -7.17 -8.23
C VAL A 117 2.47 -8.65 -8.21
N TYR A 118 1.27 -8.96 -7.72
CA TYR A 118 0.81 -10.32 -7.53
C TYR A 118 -0.58 -10.50 -8.16
N ASP A 119 -0.77 -11.59 -8.89
CA ASP A 119 -2.05 -11.95 -9.46
C ASP A 119 -2.91 -12.73 -8.46
N TYR A 120 -4.16 -12.31 -8.31
CA TYR A 120 -5.19 -13.10 -7.63
C TYR A 120 -5.75 -14.14 -8.58
N VAL A 121 -5.26 -15.37 -8.47
CA VAL A 121 -5.60 -16.48 -9.35
C VAL A 121 -6.65 -17.37 -8.70
N VAL A 122 -7.90 -17.25 -9.15
CA VAL A 122 -9.02 -18.09 -8.65
C VAL A 122 -8.95 -19.50 -9.24
N ARG A 123 -8.54 -19.60 -10.50
CA ARG A 123 -8.24 -20.85 -11.23
C ARG A 123 -7.06 -20.61 -12.18
N PRO A 124 -6.32 -21.65 -12.62
CA PRO A 124 -5.07 -21.49 -13.39
C PRO A 124 -5.11 -20.56 -14.61
N GLU A 125 -6.28 -20.34 -15.21
CA GLU A 125 -6.48 -19.47 -16.39
C GLU A 125 -7.36 -18.25 -16.07
N GLU A 126 -7.57 -17.95 -14.79
CA GLU A 126 -8.55 -16.96 -14.33
C GLU A 126 -7.97 -16.07 -13.23
N ILE A 127 -7.43 -14.94 -13.70
CA ILE A 127 -7.01 -13.82 -12.87
C ILE A 127 -8.25 -12.99 -12.56
N ALA A 128 -8.55 -12.82 -11.27
CA ALA A 128 -9.70 -12.07 -10.79
C ALA A 128 -9.29 -10.81 -10.02
N GLY A 129 -8.02 -10.41 -10.11
CA GLY A 129 -7.50 -9.22 -9.45
C GLY A 129 -5.98 -9.21 -9.35
N ASP A 130 -5.46 -8.14 -8.79
CA ASP A 130 -4.06 -7.91 -8.51
C ASP A 130 -3.83 -7.32 -7.11
N LEU A 131 -2.64 -7.54 -6.57
CA LEU A 131 -2.10 -6.92 -5.37
C LEU A 131 -0.75 -6.30 -5.75
N THR A 132 -0.61 -4.98 -5.60
CA THR A 132 0.68 -4.31 -5.59
C THR A 132 1.10 -4.08 -4.15
N LEU A 133 2.32 -4.50 -3.79
CA LEU A 133 2.88 -4.38 -2.45
C LEU A 133 4.28 -3.79 -2.55
N ALA A 134 4.63 -2.83 -1.69
CA ALA A 134 5.99 -2.31 -1.63
C ALA A 134 6.40 -1.83 -0.24
N ALA A 135 7.66 -2.04 0.10
CA ALA A 135 8.24 -1.62 1.38
C ALA A 135 8.46 -0.10 1.42
N GLY A 136 8.09 0.51 2.55
CA GLY A 136 8.41 1.88 2.93
C GLY A 136 9.74 1.97 3.69
N PRO A 137 10.29 3.18 3.87
CA PRO A 137 11.62 3.38 4.47
C PRO A 137 11.83 2.77 5.87
N GLY A 138 10.76 2.59 6.64
CA GLY A 138 10.81 2.01 7.99
C GLY A 138 10.72 0.48 8.02
N GLY A 139 10.63 -0.18 6.85
CA GLY A 139 10.26 -1.59 6.74
C GLY A 139 8.77 -1.84 6.94
N ASP A 140 7.98 -0.78 7.04
CA ASP A 140 6.54 -0.79 6.85
C ASP A 140 6.18 -1.09 5.39
N TYR A 141 4.91 -1.38 5.10
CA TYR A 141 4.48 -1.63 3.72
C TYR A 141 3.29 -0.74 3.34
N GLY A 142 3.23 -0.39 2.07
CA GLY A 142 1.99 0.04 1.44
C GLY A 142 1.53 -0.96 0.41
N PHE A 143 0.23 -0.99 0.17
CA PHE A 143 -0.38 -1.91 -0.76
C PHE A 143 -1.56 -1.27 -1.49
N PHE A 144 -1.88 -1.86 -2.63
CA PHE A 144 -3.13 -1.70 -3.34
C PHE A 144 -3.60 -3.09 -3.77
N ILE A 145 -4.85 -3.42 -3.50
CA ILE A 145 -5.51 -4.64 -3.97
C ILE A 145 -6.70 -4.22 -4.82
N SER A 146 -6.81 -4.79 -6.01
CA SER A 146 -7.97 -4.66 -6.89
C SER A 146 -8.48 -6.05 -7.24
N THR A 147 -9.75 -6.34 -6.96
CA THR A 147 -10.37 -7.63 -7.33
C THR A 147 -11.73 -7.41 -7.98
N VAL A 148 -12.11 -8.29 -8.90
CA VAL A 148 -13.40 -8.25 -9.58
C VAL A 148 -14.17 -9.55 -9.36
N THR A 149 -15.48 -9.43 -9.10
CA THR A 149 -16.37 -10.59 -9.13
C THR A 149 -16.65 -11.01 -10.56
N LEU A 150 -16.38 -12.27 -10.87
CA LEU A 150 -16.49 -12.80 -12.24
C LEU A 150 -17.95 -12.91 -12.71
N THR A 151 -18.91 -13.04 -11.79
CA THR A 151 -20.33 -13.24 -12.14
C THR A 151 -21.06 -11.94 -12.46
N HIS A 152 -20.66 -10.81 -11.88
CA HIS A 152 -21.38 -9.53 -12.01
C HIS A 152 -20.47 -8.30 -12.21
N GLY A 153 -19.14 -8.47 -12.21
CA GLY A 153 -18.18 -7.40 -12.47
C GLY A 153 -18.01 -6.40 -11.33
N HIS A 154 -18.42 -6.72 -10.11
CA HIS A 154 -18.19 -5.83 -8.96
C HIS A 154 -16.70 -5.74 -8.64
N LEU A 155 -16.18 -4.53 -8.72
CA LEU A 155 -14.82 -4.15 -8.35
C LEU A 155 -14.75 -3.95 -6.82
N CYS A 156 -13.67 -4.45 -6.23
CA CYS A 156 -13.35 -4.34 -4.82
C CYS A 156 -11.89 -3.91 -4.72
N GLU A 157 -11.72 -2.66 -4.32
CA GLU A 157 -10.42 -2.03 -4.22
C GLU A 157 -10.15 -1.63 -2.77
N VAL A 158 -8.95 -1.95 -2.30
CA VAL A 158 -8.48 -1.61 -0.97
C VAL A 158 -7.05 -1.16 -1.09
N MET A 159 -6.72 -0.03 -0.47
CA MET A 159 -5.35 0.45 -0.39
C MET A 159 -5.01 0.82 1.04
N GLY A 160 -3.72 0.82 1.34
CA GLY A 160 -3.23 1.24 2.64
C GLY A 160 -1.74 1.50 2.61
N ALA A 161 -1.28 2.28 3.58
CA ALA A 161 0.13 2.57 3.83
C ALA A 161 0.46 2.35 5.30
N ASN A 162 1.76 2.32 5.63
CA ASN A 162 2.26 2.16 6.99
C ASN A 162 1.82 0.85 7.68
N ALA A 163 1.79 -0.25 6.93
CA ALA A 163 1.59 -1.59 7.51
C ALA A 163 2.63 -1.88 8.57
N SER A 164 2.21 -2.55 9.63
CA SER A 164 3.19 -3.15 10.54
C SER A 164 3.61 -4.52 10.01
N ARG A 165 4.91 -4.80 10.09
CA ARG A 165 5.48 -6.11 9.81
C ARG A 165 5.80 -6.83 11.12
N ALA A 166 5.41 -8.09 11.25
CA ALA A 166 5.87 -8.95 12.33
C ALA A 166 7.26 -9.54 12.04
N GLU A 167 7.92 -10.05 13.08
CA GLU A 167 9.25 -10.66 12.94
C GLU A 167 9.28 -11.79 11.90
N ALA A 168 8.24 -12.63 11.87
CA ALA A 168 8.09 -13.75 10.96
C ALA A 168 7.71 -13.34 9.51
N GLY A 169 7.57 -12.04 9.23
CA GLY A 169 7.40 -11.51 7.88
C GLY A 169 5.97 -11.27 7.46
N GLU A 170 4.99 -11.63 8.28
CA GLU A 170 3.60 -11.28 8.02
C GLU A 170 3.43 -9.75 8.11
N VAL A 171 2.56 -9.24 7.25
CA VAL A 171 2.26 -7.82 7.15
C VAL A 171 0.80 -7.61 7.52
N PHE A 172 0.54 -6.68 8.45
CA PHE A 172 -0.77 -6.47 9.02
C PHE A 172 -1.20 -5.01 8.93
N TRP A 173 -2.47 -4.82 8.57
CA TRP A 173 -3.15 -3.54 8.59
C TRP A 173 -4.42 -3.64 9.43
N ARG A 174 -4.79 -2.53 10.06
CA ARG A 174 -6.14 -2.36 10.59
C ARG A 174 -6.91 -1.49 9.63
N ILE A 175 -7.93 -2.05 9.02
CA ILE A 175 -8.82 -1.35 8.08
C ILE A 175 -9.61 -0.30 8.88
N PRO A 176 -9.43 1.01 8.66
CA PRO A 176 -10.02 2.04 9.50
C PRO A 176 -11.56 1.97 9.57
N GLU A 177 -12.22 1.69 8.45
CA GLU A 177 -13.69 1.71 8.34
C GLU A 177 -14.35 0.60 9.15
N THR A 178 -13.67 -0.54 9.27
CA THR A 178 -14.23 -1.74 9.92
C THR A 178 -13.52 -2.10 11.21
N GLY A 179 -12.35 -1.51 11.47
CA GLY A 179 -11.44 -1.89 12.54
C GLY A 179 -10.83 -3.28 12.37
N ARG A 180 -11.03 -3.98 11.26
CA ARG A 180 -10.61 -5.38 11.10
C ARG A 180 -9.16 -5.52 10.70
N ALA A 181 -8.52 -6.61 11.14
CA ALA A 181 -7.18 -6.95 10.68
C ALA A 181 -7.22 -7.51 9.25
N LEU A 182 -6.35 -6.98 8.41
CA LEU A 182 -5.96 -7.52 7.11
C LEU A 182 -4.53 -8.02 7.24
N THR A 183 -4.30 -9.29 6.93
CA THR A 183 -3.02 -9.98 7.11
C THR A 183 -2.55 -10.54 5.79
N LEU A 184 -1.35 -10.17 5.37
CA LEU A 184 -0.61 -10.85 4.31
C LEU A 184 0.43 -11.77 4.94
N THR A 185 0.32 -13.07 4.66
CA THR A 185 1.26 -14.08 5.11
C THR A 185 2.10 -14.54 3.91
N PRO A 186 3.41 -14.25 3.89
CA PRO A 186 4.28 -14.73 2.83
C PRO A 186 4.53 -16.25 2.96
N GLY A 187 4.49 -16.95 1.84
CA GLY A 187 4.90 -18.34 1.69
C GLY A 187 6.29 -18.47 1.06
N ASP A 188 6.92 -19.62 1.28
CA ASP A 188 8.27 -19.93 0.74
C ASP A 188 8.29 -20.12 -0.79
N ASP A 189 7.13 -20.26 -1.42
CA ASP A 189 6.92 -20.51 -2.85
C ASP A 189 6.65 -19.22 -3.65
N GLY A 190 6.80 -18.05 -3.04
CA GLY A 190 6.49 -16.76 -3.65
C GLY A 190 4.99 -16.45 -3.73
N VAL A 191 4.16 -17.26 -3.06
CA VAL A 191 2.74 -16.99 -2.88
C VAL A 191 2.55 -16.22 -1.58
N VAL A 192 1.81 -15.12 -1.64
CA VAL A 192 1.37 -14.40 -0.44
C VAL A 192 -0.09 -14.71 -0.22
N THR A 193 -0.46 -15.12 0.99
CA THR A 193 -1.86 -15.41 1.34
C THR A 193 -2.45 -14.20 2.04
N LEU A 194 -3.56 -13.67 1.52
CA LEU A 194 -4.32 -12.63 2.18
C LEU A 194 -5.44 -13.24 3.04
N ALA A 195 -5.49 -12.82 4.31
CA ALA A 195 -6.57 -13.10 5.25
C ALA A 195 -7.16 -11.78 5.80
N ILE A 196 -8.46 -11.77 6.08
CA ILE A 196 -9.15 -10.67 6.74
C ILE A 196 -9.93 -11.24 7.93
N GLU A 197 -9.87 -10.56 9.07
CA GLU A 197 -10.53 -10.96 10.32
C GLU A 197 -12.08 -10.92 10.18
N TYR A 198 -12.69 -12.08 9.94
CA TYR A 198 -14.15 -12.31 9.92
C TYR A 198 -14.51 -13.74 10.39
N ASP A 199 -15.72 -13.87 10.97
CA ASP A 199 -16.32 -15.15 11.41
C ASP A 199 -16.99 -15.95 10.27
N ASP A 200 -17.45 -15.29 9.20
CA ASP A 200 -17.98 -15.95 8.00
C ASP A 200 -17.54 -15.23 6.71
N GLU A 201 -17.37 -16.03 5.68
CA GLU A 201 -16.52 -15.74 4.55
C GLU A 201 -17.09 -14.66 3.59
N ARG A 202 -16.20 -14.15 2.74
CA ARG A 202 -16.50 -13.87 1.33
C ARG A 202 -17.18 -12.53 0.97
N SER A 203 -17.25 -11.51 1.83
CA SER A 203 -17.79 -10.20 1.39
C SER A 203 -17.19 -9.02 2.16
N PHE A 204 -15.90 -8.74 1.96
CA PHE A 204 -15.30 -7.51 2.50
C PHE A 204 -15.88 -6.27 1.80
N CYS A 205 -15.94 -6.27 0.47
CA CYS A 205 -16.50 -5.16 -0.33
C CYS A 205 -17.98 -5.32 -0.70
N GLY A 206 -18.72 -6.23 -0.05
CA GLY A 206 -20.10 -6.57 -0.44
C GLY A 206 -20.20 -7.33 -1.77
N ALA A 207 -21.43 -7.71 -2.14
CA ALA A 207 -21.77 -8.39 -3.40
C ALA A 207 -20.90 -9.62 -3.80
N ARG A 208 -20.33 -10.33 -2.81
CA ARG A 208 -19.45 -11.51 -3.01
C ARG A 208 -18.11 -11.19 -3.69
N ALA A 209 -17.61 -9.97 -3.58
CA ALA A 209 -16.21 -9.68 -3.91
C ALA A 209 -15.28 -10.21 -2.82
N TYR A 210 -14.20 -10.88 -3.24
CA TYR A 210 -13.29 -11.60 -2.35
C TYR A 210 -11.90 -11.02 -2.48
N LEU A 211 -11.31 -10.66 -1.36
CA LEU A 211 -9.88 -10.33 -1.26
C LEU A 211 -9.08 -11.51 -0.70
N TYR A 212 -9.76 -12.52 -0.17
CA TYR A 212 -9.16 -13.65 0.53
C TYR A 212 -8.54 -14.68 -0.43
N GLY A 213 -7.36 -15.17 -0.08
CA GLY A 213 -6.74 -16.32 -0.72
C GLY A 213 -5.32 -16.06 -1.23
N PRO A 214 -4.80 -16.96 -2.10
CA PRO A 214 -3.43 -16.88 -2.57
C PRO A 214 -3.27 -15.86 -3.70
N TYR A 215 -2.26 -15.01 -3.56
CA TYR A 215 -1.77 -14.10 -4.57
C TYR A 215 -0.39 -14.59 -5.01
N ARG A 216 -0.21 -14.79 -6.31
CA ARG A 216 1.05 -15.29 -6.86
C ARG A 216 1.84 -14.12 -7.43
N LEU A 217 3.11 -14.01 -7.06
CA LEU A 217 3.97 -12.99 -7.65
C LEU A 217 3.89 -13.14 -9.17
N THR A 218 3.50 -12.07 -9.86
CA THR A 218 3.60 -12.01 -11.31
C THR A 218 5.10 -12.07 -11.58
N ALA A 219 5.57 -13.19 -12.13
CA ALA A 219 6.99 -13.35 -12.45
C ALA A 219 7.40 -12.14 -13.28
N ASP A 220 8.24 -11.27 -12.70
CA ASP A 220 8.48 -9.93 -13.23
C ASP A 220 8.69 -9.98 -14.75
N GLY A 221 8.18 -8.95 -15.42
CA GLY A 221 8.67 -8.50 -16.72
C GLY A 221 10.16 -8.17 -16.63
N GLY A 222 10.97 -9.23 -16.56
CA GLY A 222 12.40 -9.17 -16.82
C GLY A 222 12.57 -8.71 -18.26
N ASN A 223 13.30 -7.59 -18.40
CA ASN A 223 13.98 -7.28 -19.65
C ASN A 223 14.83 -8.46 -20.12
#